data_AF-A0A2M8H075-F1
#
_entry.id   AF-A0A2M8H075-F1
#
_cell.length_a   1.000
_cell.length_b   1.000
_cell.length_c   1.000
_cell.angle_alpha   90.00
_cell.angle_beta   90.00
_cell.angle_gamma   90.00
#
_symmetry.space_group_name_H-M   'P 1'
#
loop_
_entity.id
_entity.type
_entity.pdbx_description
1 polymer ?
#
loop_
_entity_poly.entity_id
_entity_poly.type
_entity_poly.pdbx_seq_one_letter_code
_entity_poly.pdbx_strand_id
1 'polypeptide(L)'
;MERGIKDEGFVRGAFSIVEGEDGRWIAHQDFFNGYDSDVLEPSVRAALVTATSIYAQKDKLPESAVEEALNVQTRGEARAFIDKHSENI
;
A
#
# COMPACT_ATOMS: atom_id res chain seq x y z
N MET A 1 -30.42 5.98 5.37
CA MET A 1 -29.04 5.99 4.83
C MET A 1 -28.74 4.58 4.36
N GLU A 2 -28.58 4.37 3.05
CA GLU A 2 -28.23 3.05 2.50
C GLU A 2 -26.86 2.63 3.02
N ARG A 3 -26.71 1.35 3.39
CA ARG A 3 -25.50 0.81 4.00
C ARG A 3 -24.24 1.09 3.16
N GLY A 4 -24.36 0.99 1.83
CA GLY A 4 -23.27 1.25 0.89
C GLY A 4 -22.68 2.66 0.98
N ILE A 5 -23.52 3.70 1.01
CA ILE A 5 -23.06 5.10 1.10
C ILE A 5 -22.27 5.34 2.40
N LYS A 6 -22.71 4.72 3.50
CA LYS A 6 -22.03 4.84 4.79
C LYS A 6 -20.66 4.16 4.79
N ASP A 7 -20.60 2.93 4.26
CA ASP A 7 -19.36 2.15 4.22
C ASP A 7 -18.33 2.81 3.29
N GLU A 8 -18.75 3.29 2.12
CA GLU A 8 -17.90 4.07 1.20
C GLU A 8 -17.41 5.36 1.85
N GLY A 9 -18.30 6.10 2.51
CA GLY A 9 -17.95 7.35 3.19
C GLY A 9 -16.90 7.16 4.28
N PHE A 10 -16.94 6.05 5.03
CA PHE A 10 -15.94 5.71 6.03
C PHE A 10 -14.55 5.50 5.41
N VAL A 11 -14.46 4.68 4.36
CA VAL A 11 -13.20 4.39 3.67
C VAL A 11 -12.64 5.65 3.01
N ARG A 12 -13.48 6.39 2.28
CA ARG A 12 -13.10 7.63 1.61
C ARG A 12 -12.61 8.69 2.59
N GLY A 13 -13.26 8.82 3.74
CA GLY A 13 -12.87 9.76 4.80
C GLY A 13 -11.45 9.50 5.31
N ALA A 14 -11.05 8.23 5.46
CA ALA A 14 -9.69 7.87 5.86
C ALA A 14 -8.64 8.31 4.83
N PHE A 15 -8.91 8.15 3.53
CA PHE A 15 -7.99 8.61 2.48
C PHE A 15 -7.92 10.14 2.39
N SER A 16 -9.00 10.87 2.65
CA SER A 16 -8.98 12.33 2.67
C SER A 16 -8.09 12.88 3.80
N ILE A 17 -7.98 12.19 4.94
CA ILE A 17 -7.01 12.54 5.99
C ILE A 17 -5.58 12.40 5.48
N VAL A 18 -5.31 11.30 4.76
CA VAL A 18 -3.98 10.99 4.19
C VAL A 18 -3.59 12.00 3.12
N GLU A 19 -4.52 12.38 2.23
CA GLU A 19 -4.32 13.41 1.21
C GLU A 19 -4.02 14.79 1.83
N GLY A 20 -4.69 15.13 2.94
CA GLY A 20 -4.42 16.35 3.69
C GLY A 20 -3.09 16.37 4.46
N GLU A 21 -2.51 15.19 4.74
CA GLU A 21 -1.25 14.98 5.48
C GLU A 21 -0.11 14.49 4.55
N ASP A 22 -0.19 14.80 3.26
CA ASP A 22 0.83 14.53 2.23
C ASP A 22 1.19 13.05 1.99
N GLY A 23 0.30 12.11 2.31
CA GLY A 23 0.55 10.66 2.12
C GLY A 23 1.63 10.07 3.03
N ARG A 24 2.35 10.92 3.76
CA ARG A 24 3.55 10.59 4.52
C ARG A 24 3.26 9.71 5.73
N TRP A 25 2.03 9.73 6.24
CA TRP A 25 1.62 8.91 7.37
C TRP A 25 1.50 7.42 7.03
N ILE A 26 1.18 7.11 5.78
CA ILE A 26 1.00 5.73 5.30
C ILE A 26 2.27 5.23 4.60
N ALA A 27 2.97 6.10 3.89
CA ALA A 27 4.21 5.81 3.19
C ALA A 27 5.44 6.44 3.88
N HIS A 28 5.45 6.50 5.22
CA HIS A 28 6.58 7.10 5.93
C HIS A 28 7.86 6.30 5.66
N GLN A 29 8.90 6.96 5.18
CA GLN A 29 10.18 6.30 4.84
C GLN A 29 10.75 5.47 6.01
N ASP A 30 10.50 5.90 7.26
CA ASP A 30 10.99 5.20 8.44
C ASP A 30 10.42 3.79 8.61
N PHE A 31 9.25 3.53 8.04
CA PHE A 31 8.68 2.18 8.00
C PHE A 31 9.47 1.22 7.12
N PHE A 32 10.18 1.77 6.14
CA PHE A 32 11.06 1.05 5.24
C PHE A 32 12.53 1.21 5.61
N ASN A 33 12.88 1.88 6.72
CA ASN A 33 14.24 1.95 7.26
C ASN A 33 14.51 0.75 8.19
N GLY A 34 15.77 0.31 8.33
CA GLY A 34 16.15 -0.84 9.17
C GLY A 34 16.69 -2.03 8.36
N TYR A 35 16.72 -3.21 8.98
CA TYR A 35 17.28 -4.43 8.38
C TYR A 35 16.26 -5.13 7.48
N ASP A 36 16.71 -5.79 6.43
CA ASP A 36 15.85 -6.52 5.50
C ASP A 36 15.06 -7.64 6.18
N SER A 37 15.63 -8.25 7.22
CA SER A 37 15.01 -9.31 8.02
C SER A 37 13.92 -8.81 8.97
N ASP A 38 13.76 -7.50 9.14
CA ASP A 38 12.76 -6.95 10.04
C ASP A 38 11.36 -7.21 9.47
N VAL A 39 10.45 -7.66 10.35
CA VAL A 39 9.04 -7.86 10.00
C VAL A 39 8.42 -6.52 9.63
N LEU A 40 7.68 -6.52 8.52
CA LEU A 40 6.97 -5.34 8.05
C LEU A 40 5.75 -5.08 8.94
N GLU A 41 5.59 -3.84 9.40
CA GLU A 41 4.43 -3.47 10.21
C GLU A 41 3.12 -3.70 9.43
N PRO A 42 2.05 -4.21 10.07
CA PRO A 42 0.80 -4.51 9.38
C PRO A 42 0.17 -3.32 8.65
N SER A 43 0.28 -2.11 9.20
CA SER A 43 -0.17 -0.86 8.58
C SER A 43 0.56 -0.57 7.26
N VAL A 44 1.87 -0.82 7.24
CA VAL A 44 2.74 -0.61 6.09
C VAL A 44 2.49 -1.66 5.02
N ARG A 45 2.26 -2.92 5.42
CA ARG A 45 1.81 -3.95 4.49
C ARG A 45 0.46 -3.60 3.87
N ALA A 46 -0.50 -3.13 4.66
CA ALA A 46 -1.80 -2.70 4.16
C ALA A 46 -1.66 -1.52 3.18
N ALA A 47 -0.76 -0.58 3.46
CA ALA A 47 -0.41 0.51 2.56
C ALA A 47 0.11 0.00 1.21
N LEU A 48 1.10 -0.90 1.24
CA LEU A 48 1.71 -1.50 0.06
C LEU A 48 0.66 -2.20 -0.81
N VAL A 49 -0.15 -3.07 -0.21
CA VAL A 49 -1.22 -3.81 -0.92
C VAL A 49 -2.25 -2.86 -1.52
N THR A 50 -2.63 -1.81 -0.77
CA THR A 50 -3.59 -0.80 -1.25
C THR A 50 -3.03 -0.04 -2.45
N ALA A 51 -1.79 0.44 -2.38
CA ALA A 51 -1.14 1.13 -3.49
C ALA A 51 -1.02 0.23 -4.72
N THR A 52 -0.58 -1.02 -4.56
CA THR A 52 -0.50 -1.99 -5.65
C THR A 52 -1.87 -2.27 -6.27
N SER A 53 -2.92 -2.39 -5.45
CA SER A 53 -4.29 -2.59 -5.94
C SER A 53 -4.78 -1.39 -6.76
N ILE A 54 -4.45 -0.17 -6.35
CA ILE A 54 -4.75 1.05 -7.12
C ILE A 54 -4.02 1.01 -8.47
N TYR A 55 -2.73 0.68 -8.50
CA TYR A 55 -2.00 0.57 -9.75
C TYR A 55 -2.56 -0.51 -10.68
N ALA A 56 -2.95 -1.67 -10.13
CA ALA A 56 -3.60 -2.72 -10.91
C ALA A 56 -4.94 -2.27 -11.51
N GLN A 57 -5.79 -1.61 -10.72
CA GLN A 57 -7.07 -1.04 -11.19
C GLN A 57 -6.90 0.09 -12.22
N LYS A 58 -5.69 0.66 -12.35
CA LYS A 58 -5.35 1.69 -13.33
C LYS A 58 -4.53 1.15 -14.49
N ASP A 59 -4.52 -0.17 -14.68
CA ASP A 59 -3.80 -0.88 -15.74
C ASP A 59 -2.28 -0.57 -15.76
N LYS A 60 -1.72 -0.22 -14.60
CA LYS A 60 -0.29 0.06 -14.41
C LYS A 60 0.52 -1.17 -14.00
N LEU A 61 -0.13 -2.09 -13.29
CA LEU A 61 0.46 -3.35 -12.85
C LEU A 61 -0.52 -4.51 -13.14
N PRO A 62 -0.03 -5.74 -13.33
CA PRO A 62 -0.91 -6.91 -13.45
C PRO A 62 -1.54 -7.28 -12.10
N GLU A 63 -2.68 -7.97 -12.11
CA GLU A 63 -3.34 -8.49 -10.90
C GLU A 63 -2.42 -9.41 -10.07
N SER A 64 -1.51 -10.14 -10.73
CA SER A 64 -0.52 -10.98 -10.06
C SER A 64 0.45 -10.19 -9.15
N ALA A 65 0.63 -8.89 -9.39
CA ALA A 65 1.40 -8.03 -8.50
C ALA A 65 0.67 -7.82 -7.15
N VAL A 66 -0.66 -7.84 -7.12
CA VAL A 66 -1.45 -7.74 -5.89
C VAL A 66 -1.26 -9.00 -5.04
N GLU A 67 -1.28 -10.18 -5.67
CA GLU A 67 -1.00 -11.46 -5.00
C GLU A 67 0.43 -11.49 -4.43
N GLU A 68 1.41 -10.99 -5.18
CA GLU A 68 2.79 -10.86 -4.69
C GLU A 68 2.87 -9.91 -3.49
N ALA A 69 2.22 -8.74 -3.55
CA ALA A 69 2.19 -7.77 -2.45
C ALA A 69 1.54 -8.33 -1.17
N LEU A 70 0.51 -9.16 -1.29
CA LEU A 70 -0.15 -9.82 -0.15
C LEU A 70 0.79 -10.79 0.58
N ASN A 71 1.78 -11.35 -0.12
CA ASN A 71 2.73 -12.30 0.44
C ASN A 71 3.93 -11.65 1.12
N VAL A 72 4.16 -10.34 0.93
CA VAL A 72 5.26 -9.60 1.58
C VAL A 72 5.12 -9.62 3.11
N GLN A 73 6.17 -10.07 3.80
CA GLN A 73 6.24 -10.15 5.27
C GLN A 73 7.34 -9.28 5.88
N THR A 74 8.42 -9.01 5.14
CA THR A 74 9.60 -8.32 5.66
C THR A 74 9.89 -7.00 4.93
N ARG A 75 10.72 -6.16 5.53
CA ARG A 75 11.19 -4.91 4.89
C ARG A 75 11.98 -5.18 3.62
N GLY A 76 12.82 -6.21 3.61
CA GLY A 76 13.60 -6.58 2.42
C GLY A 76 12.71 -7.03 1.27
N GLU A 77 11.70 -7.84 1.55
CA GLU A 77 10.70 -8.25 0.54
C GLU A 77 9.90 -7.04 0.01
N ALA A 78 9.54 -6.10 0.88
CA ALA A 78 8.84 -4.89 0.46
C ALA A 78 9.70 -4.02 -0.48
N ARG A 79 10.98 -3.84 -0.16
CA ARG A 79 11.94 -3.11 -1.00
C ARG A 79 12.13 -3.80 -2.34
N ALA A 80 12.38 -5.12 -2.34
CA ALA A 80 12.54 -5.90 -3.56
C ALA A 80 11.28 -5.86 -4.45
N PHE A 81 10.08 -5.90 -3.84
CA PHE A 81 8.82 -5.72 -4.55
C PHE A 81 8.73 -4.33 -5.19
N ILE A 82 9.04 -3.26 -4.45
CA ILE A 82 9.01 -1.88 -4.95
C ILE A 82 10.03 -1.71 -6.09
N ASP A 83 11.27 -2.16 -5.92
CA ASP A 83 12.32 -2.06 -6.93
C ASP A 83 11.91 -2.76 -8.23
N LYS A 84 11.30 -3.94 -8.13
CA LYS A 84 10.81 -4.72 -9.28
C LYS A 84 9.73 -3.98 -10.09
N HIS A 85 8.82 -3.28 -9.41
CA HIS A 85 7.62 -2.73 -10.05
C HIS A 85 7.72 -1.22 -10.34
N SER A 86 8.59 -0.49 -9.65
CA SER A 86 8.71 0.98 -9.73
C SER A 86 9.14 1.51 -11.10
N GLU A 87 9.89 0.73 -11.89
CA GLU A 87 10.27 1.11 -13.26
C GLU A 87 9.09 1.07 -14.25
N ASN A 88 7.98 0.40 -13.89
CA ASN A 88 6.85 0.14 -14.78
C ASN A 88 5.62 1.04 -14.53
N ILE A 89 5.66 1.92 -13.52
CA ILE A 89 4.50 2.72 -13.05
C ILE A 89 4.54 4.15 -13.58
#